data_AF-A0A7W3SUL7-F1
#
_entry.id   AF-A0A7W3SUL7-F1
#
_cell.length_a   1.000
_cell.length_b   1.000
_cell.length_c   1.000
_cell.angle_alpha   90.00
_cell.angle_beta   90.00
_cell.angle_gamma   90.00
#
_symmetry.space_group_name_H-M   'P 1'
#
loop_
_entity.id
_entity.type
_entity.pdbx_description
1 polymer ?
#
loop_
_entity_poly.entity_id
_entity_poly.type
_entity_poly.pdbx_seq_one_letter_code
_entity_poly.pdbx_strand_id
1 'polypeptide(L)'
;MSMTKEQIQQYVMTYLETTECQIIEKSPHHVTVKLSSRADRDLTNRPYYWGFIDRTGAEPETMSFSFIFDPEQYKRLAKQQESIGDNNNDNKEDTILGRHFGAVRPLPILGPGRIQQEDLVFGSPRLKQIFSAARQGGRCVYLFENPGQKQRLTLISAAYEPWLGVCFKIEFCCDMKREELHFFGVSLLTGLIDESFASRLQGITLQPRMPENVHIEPTRVTPSEGKAFLEGLVSNKLAGYDHSWAEQARDRLNDELALIDSYYSDLLKEEDEELRTFNHGQYEARRGEIRWQYEPRIVVSAVNCGIFHLRSSR
;
A
#
# COMPACT_ATOMS: atom_id res chain seq x y z
N MET A 1 -13.29 9.32 0.61
CA MET A 1 -12.62 9.19 -0.71
C MET A 1 -13.06 7.88 -1.34
N SER A 2 -13.60 7.89 -2.55
CA SER A 2 -13.91 6.68 -3.33
C SER A 2 -13.00 6.63 -4.57
N MET A 3 -12.61 5.42 -4.97
CA MET A 3 -11.79 5.18 -6.16
C MET A 3 -12.69 4.66 -7.28
N THR A 4 -12.52 5.16 -8.51
CA THR A 4 -13.33 4.71 -9.65
C THR A 4 -12.89 3.32 -10.13
N LYS A 5 -13.76 2.60 -10.86
CA LYS A 5 -13.42 1.28 -11.42
C LYS A 5 -12.19 1.34 -12.34
N GLU A 6 -12.10 2.39 -13.15
CA GLU A 6 -10.97 2.66 -14.06
C GLU A 6 -9.66 2.88 -13.30
N GLN A 7 -9.71 3.64 -12.19
CA GLN A 7 -8.54 3.84 -11.33
C GLN A 7 -8.09 2.51 -10.71
N ILE A 8 -9.02 1.68 -10.22
CA ILE A 8 -8.72 0.37 -9.64
C ILE A 8 -8.07 -0.52 -10.70
N GLN A 9 -8.63 -0.58 -11.90
CA GLN A 9 -8.09 -1.32 -13.01
C GLN A 9 -6.67 -0.86 -13.35
N GLN A 10 -6.46 0.44 -13.53
CA GLN A 10 -5.14 1.00 -13.85
C GLN A 10 -4.11 0.65 -12.78
N TYR A 11 -4.48 0.77 -11.50
CA TYR A 11 -3.59 0.44 -10.40
C TYR A 11 -3.22 -1.05 -10.38
N VAL A 12 -4.21 -1.93 -10.49
CA VAL A 12 -4.01 -3.38 -10.47
C VAL A 12 -3.19 -3.83 -11.67
N MET A 13 -3.45 -3.30 -12.86
CA MET A 13 -2.63 -3.57 -14.04
C MET A 13 -1.18 -3.13 -13.84
N THR A 14 -0.96 -1.91 -13.32
CA THR A 14 0.40 -1.41 -13.01
C THR A 14 1.12 -2.32 -12.02
N TYR A 15 0.43 -2.79 -10.98
CA TYR A 15 1.00 -3.74 -10.01
C TYR A 15 1.37 -5.07 -10.65
N LEU A 16 0.49 -5.64 -11.48
CA LEU A 16 0.72 -6.92 -12.14
C LEU A 16 1.88 -6.85 -13.13
N GLU A 17 1.99 -5.76 -13.89
CA GLU A 17 3.10 -5.50 -14.81
C GLU A 17 4.42 -5.31 -14.04
N THR A 18 4.41 -4.51 -12.96
CA THR A 18 5.61 -4.26 -12.14
C THR A 18 6.11 -5.50 -11.40
N THR A 19 5.19 -6.40 -11.05
CA THR A 19 5.54 -7.68 -10.41
C THR A 19 5.84 -8.78 -11.42
N GLU A 20 5.87 -8.48 -12.71
CA GLU A 20 6.17 -9.43 -13.80
C GLU A 20 5.19 -10.63 -13.80
N CYS A 21 3.92 -10.39 -13.46
CA CYS A 21 2.88 -11.42 -13.59
C CYS A 21 2.60 -11.73 -15.07
N GLN A 22 2.32 -12.99 -15.37
CA GLN A 22 1.97 -13.40 -16.73
C GLN A 22 0.48 -13.16 -16.99
N ILE A 23 0.18 -12.18 -17.83
CA ILE A 23 -1.20 -11.85 -18.22
C ILE A 23 -1.67 -12.86 -19.27
N ILE A 24 -2.74 -13.61 -18.95
CA ILE A 24 -3.34 -14.62 -19.84
C ILE A 24 -4.44 -13.98 -20.68
N GLU A 25 -5.31 -13.19 -20.04
CA GLU A 25 -6.45 -12.54 -20.69
C GLU A 25 -6.61 -11.12 -20.15
N LYS A 26 -6.84 -10.16 -21.04
CA LYS A 26 -7.09 -8.76 -20.69
C LYS A 26 -8.41 -8.31 -21.32
N SER A 27 -9.36 -7.95 -20.46
CA SER A 27 -10.66 -7.39 -20.82
C SER A 27 -10.87 -6.07 -20.08
N PRO A 28 -11.72 -5.16 -20.59
CA PRO A 28 -12.13 -3.96 -19.85
C PRO A 28 -12.77 -4.29 -18.49
N HIS A 29 -13.38 -5.46 -18.33
CA HIS A 29 -14.15 -5.83 -17.13
C HIS A 29 -13.44 -6.83 -16.22
N HIS A 30 -12.47 -7.58 -16.73
CA HIS A 30 -11.71 -8.56 -15.96
C HIS A 30 -10.28 -8.73 -16.51
N VAL A 31 -9.38 -9.21 -15.67
CA VAL A 31 -8.04 -9.62 -16.09
C VAL A 31 -7.72 -10.99 -15.48
N THR A 32 -7.31 -11.92 -16.32
CA THR A 32 -6.88 -13.26 -15.89
C THR A 32 -5.37 -13.33 -15.97
N VAL A 33 -4.73 -13.63 -14.86
CA VAL A 33 -3.26 -13.63 -14.72
C VAL A 33 -2.77 -14.86 -13.97
N LYS A 34 -1.59 -15.33 -14.36
CA LYS A 34 -0.77 -16.23 -13.55
C LYS A 34 0.21 -15.37 -12.75
N LEU A 35 0.18 -15.49 -11.43
CA LEU A 35 1.01 -14.66 -10.56
C LEU A 35 2.49 -14.99 -10.74
N SER A 36 3.36 -13.99 -10.57
CA SER A 36 4.80 -14.24 -10.40
C SER A 36 5.09 -14.80 -9.01
N SER A 37 6.28 -15.35 -8.80
CA SER A 37 6.70 -15.88 -7.49
C SER A 37 6.62 -14.81 -6.39
N ARG A 38 6.96 -13.56 -6.72
CA ARG A 38 6.85 -12.43 -5.80
C ARG A 38 5.39 -12.12 -5.47
N ALA A 39 4.55 -11.94 -6.49
CA ALA A 39 3.14 -11.61 -6.28
C ALA A 39 2.37 -12.72 -5.56
N ASP A 40 2.70 -14.00 -5.81
CA ASP A 40 2.07 -15.14 -5.14
C ASP A 40 2.43 -15.18 -3.64
N ARG A 41 3.69 -14.89 -3.26
CA ARG A 41 4.09 -14.74 -1.84
C ARG A 41 3.30 -13.63 -1.16
N ASP A 42 3.16 -12.49 -1.82
CA ASP A 42 2.53 -11.30 -1.25
C ASP A 42 1.00 -11.46 -1.13
N LEU A 43 0.36 -12.19 -2.05
CA LEU A 43 -1.10 -12.28 -2.13
C LEU A 43 -1.68 -13.58 -1.56
N THR A 44 -1.05 -14.73 -1.73
CA THR A 44 -1.73 -16.03 -1.51
C THR A 44 -1.60 -16.59 -0.11
N ASN A 45 -0.78 -15.99 0.77
CA ASN A 45 -0.54 -16.43 2.15
C ASN A 45 -0.29 -17.96 2.25
N ARG A 46 0.65 -18.48 1.44
CA ARG A 46 1.04 -19.90 1.38
C ARG A 46 2.44 -20.14 1.99
N PRO A 47 2.67 -19.89 3.29
CA PRO A 47 4.01 -19.93 3.87
C PRO A 47 4.65 -21.33 3.82
N TYR A 48 3.86 -22.40 4.00
CA TYR A 48 4.37 -23.77 3.93
C TYR A 48 4.83 -24.18 2.52
N TYR A 49 4.10 -23.74 1.50
CA TYR A 49 4.45 -24.00 0.10
C TYR A 49 5.79 -23.32 -0.24
N TRP A 50 5.90 -22.03 0.07
CA TRP A 50 7.12 -21.27 -0.17
C TRP A 50 8.30 -21.78 0.66
N GLY A 51 8.06 -22.15 1.91
CA GLY A 51 9.08 -22.79 2.75
C GLY A 51 9.52 -24.17 2.26
N PHE A 52 8.68 -24.91 1.52
CA PHE A 52 9.10 -26.14 0.84
C PHE A 52 9.94 -25.83 -0.40
N ILE A 53 9.47 -24.93 -1.27
CA ILE A 53 10.18 -24.52 -2.49
C ILE A 53 11.57 -23.95 -2.15
N ASP A 54 11.67 -23.08 -1.14
CA ASP A 54 12.94 -22.48 -0.71
C ASP A 54 13.94 -23.52 -0.18
N ARG A 55 13.44 -24.64 0.38
CA ARG A 55 14.29 -25.74 0.88
C ARG A 55 14.70 -26.72 -0.20
N THR A 56 13.81 -26.99 -1.16
CA THR A 56 14.04 -27.99 -2.21
C THR A 56 14.68 -27.41 -3.46
N GLY A 57 14.58 -26.10 -3.68
CA GLY A 57 15.03 -25.44 -4.91
C GLY A 57 14.20 -25.83 -6.15
N ALA A 58 13.02 -26.42 -5.95
CA ALA A 58 12.14 -26.81 -7.04
C ALA A 58 11.54 -25.58 -7.75
N GLU A 59 11.11 -25.74 -9.01
CA GLU A 59 10.45 -24.66 -9.73
C GLU A 59 9.10 -24.30 -9.09
N PRO A 60 8.80 -23.01 -8.86
CA PRO A 60 7.57 -22.59 -8.22
C PRO A 60 6.36 -22.65 -9.16
N GLU A 61 5.35 -23.39 -8.74
CA GLU A 61 3.96 -23.37 -9.23
C GLU A 61 3.13 -22.30 -8.51
N THR A 62 2.96 -21.17 -9.19
CA THR A 62 2.17 -20.03 -8.74
C THR A 62 0.69 -20.16 -9.09
N MET A 63 -0.16 -19.50 -8.32
CA MET A 63 -1.61 -19.49 -8.53
C MET A 63 -2.03 -18.59 -9.69
N SER A 64 -3.16 -18.91 -10.30
CA SER A 64 -3.83 -18.07 -11.30
C SER A 64 -5.07 -17.42 -10.72
N PHE A 65 -5.26 -16.14 -11.02
CA PHE A 65 -6.41 -15.34 -10.59
C PHE A 65 -7.12 -14.72 -11.78
N SER A 66 -8.44 -14.57 -11.68
CA SER A 66 -9.23 -13.71 -12.52
C SER A 66 -9.79 -12.59 -11.65
N PHE A 67 -9.29 -11.38 -11.86
CA PHE A 67 -9.71 -10.19 -11.15
C PHE A 67 -10.81 -9.50 -11.93
N ILE A 68 -11.98 -9.34 -11.31
CA ILE A 68 -13.18 -8.79 -11.93
C ILE A 68 -13.38 -7.36 -11.42
N PHE A 69 -13.31 -6.37 -12.31
CA PHE A 69 -13.49 -4.95 -11.98
C PHE A 69 -14.96 -4.52 -12.05
N ASP A 70 -15.75 -5.19 -12.90
CA ASP A 70 -17.18 -4.94 -13.03
C ASP A 70 -18.01 -6.24 -12.94
N PRO A 71 -18.45 -6.63 -11.73
CA PRO A 71 -19.17 -7.89 -11.51
C PRO A 71 -20.48 -8.00 -12.31
N GLU A 72 -21.17 -6.89 -12.55
CA GLU A 72 -22.44 -6.90 -13.28
C GLU A 72 -22.25 -7.23 -14.76
N GLN A 73 -21.29 -6.57 -15.41
CA GLN A 73 -20.99 -6.79 -16.82
C GLN A 73 -20.34 -8.17 -17.03
N TYR A 74 -19.45 -8.58 -16.12
CA TYR A 74 -18.85 -9.91 -16.16
C TYR A 74 -19.91 -11.02 -16.10
N LYS A 75 -20.89 -10.90 -15.19
CA LYS A 75 -22.01 -11.86 -15.10
C LYS A 75 -22.88 -11.87 -16.36
N ARG A 76 -23.10 -10.73 -17.01
CA ARG A 76 -23.84 -10.66 -18.28
C ARG A 76 -23.10 -11.37 -19.41
N LEU A 77 -21.79 -11.13 -19.52
CA LEU A 77 -20.93 -11.78 -20.52
C LEU A 77 -20.84 -13.29 -20.28
N ALA A 78 -20.71 -13.73 -19.03
CA ALA A 78 -20.70 -15.15 -18.68
C ALA A 78 -22.02 -15.84 -19.07
N LYS A 79 -23.17 -15.22 -18.76
CA LYS A 79 -24.49 -15.75 -19.18
C LYS A 79 -24.67 -15.80 -20.70
N GLN A 80 -24.14 -14.81 -21.44
CA GLN A 80 -24.17 -14.82 -22.90
C GLN A 80 -23.32 -15.96 -23.46
N GLN A 81 -22.13 -16.22 -22.90
CA GLN A 81 -21.28 -17.34 -23.31
C GLN A 81 -21.92 -18.71 -23.01
N GLU A 82 -22.58 -18.86 -21.85
CA GLU A 82 -23.35 -20.07 -21.52
C GLU A 82 -24.50 -20.30 -22.52
N SER A 83 -25.24 -19.25 -22.89
CA SER A 83 -26.34 -19.36 -23.87
C SER A 83 -25.89 -19.70 -25.30
N ILE A 84 -24.65 -19.37 -25.67
CA ILE A 84 -24.06 -19.73 -26.97
C ILE A 84 -23.54 -21.17 -26.96
N GLY A 85 -23.06 -21.65 -25.81
CA GLY A 85 -22.59 -23.03 -25.63
C GLY A 85 -23.69 -24.10 -25.62
N ASP A 86 -24.92 -23.73 -25.25
CA ASP A 86 -26.08 -24.63 -25.32
C ASP A 86 -26.62 -24.78 -26.76
N ASN A 87 -26.57 -23.73 -27.59
CA ASN A 87 -27.05 -23.82 -28.99
C ASN A 87 -26.17 -24.67 -29.92
N ASN A 88 -24.93 -25.00 -29.51
CA ASN A 88 -24.04 -25.90 -30.26
C ASN A 88 -24.05 -27.35 -29.74
N ASN A 89 -24.88 -27.67 -28.74
CA ASN A 89 -24.88 -28.97 -28.05
C ASN A 89 -26.13 -29.83 -28.27
N ASP A 90 -26.93 -29.56 -29.30
CA ASP A 90 -28.07 -30.41 -29.69
C ASP A 90 -27.66 -31.84 -30.15
N ASN A 91 -26.36 -32.16 -30.16
CA ASN A 91 -25.83 -33.51 -30.37
C ASN A 91 -25.11 -34.09 -29.14
N LYS A 92 -25.50 -33.71 -27.91
CA LYS A 92 -25.11 -34.49 -26.73
C LYS A 92 -25.92 -35.78 -26.69
N GLU A 93 -25.28 -36.85 -27.18
CA GLU A 93 -25.70 -38.22 -26.91
C GLU A 93 -26.09 -38.35 -25.44
N ASP A 94 -27.36 -38.69 -25.23
CA ASP A 94 -27.99 -38.99 -23.95
C ASP A 94 -27.13 -40.01 -23.17
N THR A 95 -26.16 -39.51 -22.41
CA THR A 95 -25.23 -40.37 -21.70
C THR A 95 -26.03 -41.05 -20.61
N ILE A 96 -26.16 -42.38 -20.68
CA ILE A 96 -27.03 -43.20 -19.81
C ILE A 96 -26.78 -42.92 -18.31
N LEU A 97 -25.56 -42.50 -17.95
CA LEU A 97 -25.20 -42.03 -16.61
C LEU A 97 -25.94 -40.77 -16.17
N GLY A 98 -26.13 -39.77 -17.05
CA GLY A 98 -26.79 -38.50 -16.72
C GLY A 98 -28.30 -38.67 -16.44
N ARG A 99 -28.93 -39.68 -17.05
CA ARG A 99 -30.33 -40.04 -16.79
C ARG A 99 -30.55 -40.70 -15.42
N HIS A 100 -29.55 -41.41 -14.89
CA HIS A 100 -29.64 -42.12 -13.61
C HIS A 100 -29.08 -41.33 -12.43
N PHE A 101 -28.04 -40.51 -12.65
CA PHE A 101 -27.34 -39.80 -11.57
C PHE A 101 -27.55 -38.28 -11.57
N GLY A 102 -28.39 -37.75 -12.47
CA GLY A 102 -28.59 -36.32 -12.66
C GLY A 102 -27.38 -35.65 -13.32
N ALA A 103 -27.50 -34.34 -13.61
CA ALA A 103 -26.38 -33.57 -14.13
C ALA A 103 -25.21 -33.62 -13.13
N VAL A 104 -24.12 -34.29 -13.51
CA VAL A 104 -22.88 -34.32 -12.73
C VAL A 104 -22.38 -32.89 -12.64
N ARG A 105 -22.58 -32.24 -11.49
CA ARG A 105 -21.93 -30.96 -11.23
C ARG A 105 -20.43 -31.25 -11.22
N PRO A 106 -19.61 -30.58 -12.05
CA PRO A 106 -18.17 -30.79 -11.99
C PRO A 106 -17.72 -30.54 -10.55
N LEU A 107 -17.04 -31.52 -9.96
CA LEU A 107 -16.43 -31.35 -8.64
C LEU A 107 -15.53 -30.11 -8.70
N PRO A 108 -15.54 -29.25 -7.67
CA PRO A 108 -14.69 -28.08 -7.66
C PRO A 108 -13.23 -28.54 -7.78
N ILE A 109 -12.54 -28.11 -8.83
CA ILE A 109 -11.11 -28.41 -9.04
C ILE A 109 -10.35 -27.82 -7.84
N LEU A 110 -9.90 -28.68 -6.94
CA LEU A 110 -9.13 -28.30 -5.76
C LEU A 110 -7.65 -28.59 -6.07
N GLY A 111 -6.92 -27.61 -6.58
CA GLY A 111 -5.51 -27.77 -6.92
C GLY A 111 -4.91 -26.66 -7.79
N PRO A 112 -3.58 -26.70 -8.03
CA PRO A 112 -2.89 -25.82 -8.96
C PRO A 112 -3.48 -26.01 -10.37
N GLY A 113 -3.95 -24.93 -10.98
CA GLY A 113 -4.70 -24.93 -12.24
C GLY A 113 -6.12 -24.37 -12.13
N ARG A 114 -6.70 -24.27 -10.92
CA ARG A 114 -7.94 -23.51 -10.73
C ARG A 114 -7.65 -22.01 -10.78
N ILE A 115 -8.31 -21.34 -11.71
CA ILE A 115 -8.34 -19.87 -11.78
C ILE A 115 -9.30 -19.38 -10.68
N GLN A 116 -8.78 -18.73 -9.65
CA GLN A 116 -9.59 -18.15 -8.58
C GLN A 116 -10.19 -16.84 -9.05
N GLN A 117 -11.51 -16.71 -8.98
CA GLN A 117 -12.21 -15.48 -9.36
C GLN A 117 -12.42 -14.59 -8.14
N GLU A 118 -12.05 -13.32 -8.25
CA GLU A 118 -12.23 -12.35 -7.18
C GLU A 118 -12.69 -10.99 -7.70
N ASP A 119 -13.70 -10.43 -7.03
CA ASP A 119 -14.25 -9.11 -7.36
C ASP A 119 -13.40 -8.01 -6.72
N LEU A 120 -12.86 -7.11 -7.53
CA LEU A 120 -12.04 -5.96 -7.12
C LEU A 120 -12.87 -4.68 -7.09
N VAL A 121 -13.59 -4.49 -6.00
CA VAL A 121 -14.30 -3.24 -5.68
C VAL A 121 -13.52 -2.47 -4.61
N PHE A 122 -13.66 -1.15 -4.57
CA PHE A 122 -13.07 -0.34 -3.50
C PHE A 122 -13.52 -0.86 -2.12
N GLY A 123 -12.56 -1.22 -1.27
CA GLY A 123 -12.82 -1.83 0.03
C GLY A 123 -12.70 -3.35 0.07
N SER A 124 -12.57 -4.04 -1.09
CA SER A 124 -12.37 -5.49 -1.13
C SER A 124 -11.06 -5.88 -0.42
N PRO A 125 -11.04 -7.04 0.27
CA PRO A 125 -9.86 -7.48 1.01
C PRO A 125 -8.66 -7.70 0.08
N ARG A 126 -8.89 -8.24 -1.12
CA ARG A 126 -7.82 -8.44 -2.11
C ARG A 126 -7.22 -7.14 -2.60
N LEU A 127 -8.05 -6.14 -2.90
CA LEU A 127 -7.55 -4.84 -3.32
C LEU A 127 -6.69 -4.19 -2.22
N LYS A 128 -7.13 -4.31 -0.96
CA LYS A 128 -6.32 -3.87 0.20
C LYS A 128 -4.99 -4.61 0.30
N GLN A 129 -4.96 -5.92 0.04
CA GLN A 129 -3.73 -6.70 0.01
C GLN A 129 -2.79 -6.21 -1.11
N ILE A 130 -3.30 -5.97 -2.31
CA ILE A 130 -2.51 -5.42 -3.42
C ILE A 130 -1.93 -4.04 -3.04
N PHE A 131 -2.72 -3.15 -2.42
CA PHE A 131 -2.22 -1.86 -1.92
C PHE A 131 -1.12 -2.02 -0.87
N SER A 132 -1.29 -2.96 0.07
CA SER A 132 -0.29 -3.23 1.11
C SER A 132 1.01 -3.80 0.51
N ALA A 133 0.90 -4.72 -0.45
CA ALA A 133 2.04 -5.32 -1.14
C ALA A 133 2.81 -4.28 -1.96
N ALA A 134 2.09 -3.45 -2.72
CA ALA A 134 2.67 -2.35 -3.47
C ALA A 134 3.37 -1.33 -2.55
N ARG A 135 2.75 -0.97 -1.42
CA ARG A 135 3.35 -0.06 -0.43
C ARG A 135 4.62 -0.66 0.20
N GLN A 136 4.59 -1.94 0.53
CA GLN A 136 5.74 -2.64 1.09
C GLN A 136 6.90 -2.73 0.08
N GLY A 137 6.58 -3.07 -1.18
CA GLY A 137 7.56 -3.14 -2.26
C GLY A 137 8.13 -1.79 -2.69
N GLY A 138 7.37 -0.71 -2.53
CA GLY A 138 7.76 0.66 -2.85
C GLY A 138 8.35 1.46 -1.68
N ARG A 139 8.57 0.84 -0.52
CA ARG A 139 9.05 1.52 0.70
C ARG A 139 10.45 2.13 0.51
N CYS A 140 11.33 1.41 -0.18
CA CYS A 140 12.72 1.83 -0.42
C CYS A 140 13.00 1.79 -1.92
N VAL A 141 13.52 2.88 -2.49
CA VAL A 141 13.91 2.94 -3.91
C VAL A 141 15.37 3.33 -4.08
N TYR A 142 16.01 2.81 -5.13
CA TYR A 142 17.37 3.16 -5.52
C TYR A 142 17.35 3.48 -7.01
N LEU A 143 17.43 4.76 -7.34
CA LEU A 143 17.10 5.28 -8.66
C LEU A 143 18.22 6.17 -9.21
N PHE A 144 18.30 6.21 -10.53
CA PHE A 144 19.24 7.01 -11.30
C PHE A 144 18.48 7.87 -12.30
N GLU A 145 18.88 9.13 -12.43
CA GLU A 145 18.44 9.96 -13.54
C GLU A 145 18.84 9.33 -14.88
N ASN A 146 17.92 9.30 -15.84
CA ASN A 146 18.21 8.89 -17.20
C ASN A 146 18.87 10.07 -17.94
N PRO A 147 20.16 9.99 -18.30
CA PRO A 147 20.86 11.11 -18.92
C PRO A 147 20.51 11.32 -20.41
N GLY A 148 19.57 10.53 -20.94
CA GLY A 148 19.17 10.54 -22.35
C GLY A 148 20.22 9.93 -23.28
N GLN A 149 19.91 9.86 -24.58
CA GLN A 149 20.81 9.26 -25.57
C GLN A 149 22.10 10.07 -25.78
N LYS A 150 22.03 11.41 -25.65
CA LYS A 150 23.16 12.29 -25.92
C LYS A 150 24.35 12.02 -25.00
N GLN A 151 24.12 11.74 -23.72
CA GLN A 151 25.20 11.49 -22.76
C GLN A 151 26.01 10.23 -23.10
N ARG A 152 25.38 9.21 -23.67
CA ARG A 152 26.07 7.96 -24.07
C ARG A 152 27.16 8.20 -25.12
N LEU A 153 27.00 9.23 -25.94
CA LEU A 153 27.93 9.59 -27.01
C LEU A 153 29.02 10.57 -26.56
N THR A 154 28.93 11.11 -25.34
CA THR A 154 29.91 12.08 -24.85
C THR A 154 31.20 11.41 -24.40
N LEU A 155 32.34 12.09 -24.57
CA LEU A 155 33.65 11.60 -24.12
C LEU A 155 33.79 11.62 -22.59
N ILE A 156 33.03 12.47 -21.91
CA ILE A 156 33.16 12.72 -20.47
C ILE A 156 31.96 12.10 -19.75
N SER A 157 32.25 11.24 -18.79
CA SER A 157 31.24 10.64 -17.93
C SER A 157 30.52 11.69 -17.09
N ALA A 158 29.19 11.60 -16.97
CA ALA A 158 28.43 12.52 -16.13
C ALA A 158 28.58 12.15 -14.65
N ALA A 159 28.89 13.14 -13.82
CA ALA A 159 28.96 13.00 -12.37
C ALA A 159 27.56 13.01 -11.77
N TYR A 160 27.23 11.99 -10.98
CA TYR A 160 25.95 11.88 -10.30
C TYR A 160 26.11 12.07 -8.80
N GLU A 161 25.32 12.99 -8.26
CA GLU A 161 25.25 13.27 -6.84
C GLU A 161 24.19 12.37 -6.18
N PRO A 162 24.54 11.62 -5.12
CA PRO A 162 23.59 10.83 -4.36
C PRO A 162 22.75 11.71 -3.41
N TRP A 163 21.43 11.61 -3.51
CA TRP A 163 20.45 12.26 -2.64
C TRP A 163 19.64 11.24 -1.86
N LEU A 164 19.52 11.42 -0.54
CA LEU A 164 18.56 10.69 0.28
C LEU A 164 17.24 11.45 0.27
N GLY A 165 16.23 10.90 -0.40
CA GLY A 165 14.87 11.42 -0.40
C GLY A 165 13.98 10.64 0.57
N VAL A 166 13.20 11.33 1.40
CA VAL A 166 12.25 10.73 2.34
C VAL A 166 10.92 11.47 2.31
N CYS A 167 9.84 10.72 2.09
CA CYS A 167 8.47 11.21 2.17
C CYS A 167 7.95 10.98 3.58
N PHE A 168 7.81 12.06 4.34
CA PHE A 168 7.24 12.06 5.67
C PHE A 168 5.74 12.34 5.60
N LYS A 169 4.96 11.53 6.31
CA LYS A 169 3.57 11.80 6.65
C LYS A 169 3.52 12.35 8.06
N ILE A 170 3.07 13.59 8.19
CA ILE A 170 2.85 14.26 9.47
C ILE A 170 1.35 14.26 9.72
N GLU A 171 0.93 13.63 10.82
CA GLU A 171 -0.46 13.52 11.21
C GLU A 171 -0.69 14.28 12.51
N PHE A 172 -1.48 15.35 12.44
CA PHE A 172 -1.98 16.08 13.61
C PHE A 172 -3.29 15.42 14.02
N CYS A 173 -3.27 14.68 15.12
CA CYS A 173 -4.43 13.92 15.61
C CYS A 173 -4.97 14.55 16.89
N CYS A 174 -6.26 14.80 16.90
CA CYS A 174 -7.11 15.06 18.06
C CYS A 174 -8.53 14.56 17.71
N ASP A 175 -9.57 15.28 18.12
CA ASP A 175 -10.95 15.06 17.67
C ASP A 175 -11.10 15.08 16.15
N MET A 176 -10.26 15.90 15.49
CA MET A 176 -10.06 15.91 14.05
C MET A 176 -8.66 15.41 13.68
N LYS A 177 -8.52 14.86 12.47
CA LYS A 177 -7.23 14.43 11.93
C LYS A 177 -6.85 15.27 10.71
N ARG A 178 -5.71 15.95 10.78
CA ARG A 178 -5.07 16.59 9.62
C ARG A 178 -3.83 15.79 9.22
N GLU A 179 -3.72 15.46 7.95
CA GLU A 179 -2.58 14.72 7.39
C GLU A 179 -1.88 15.57 6.34
N GLU A 180 -0.56 15.65 6.44
CA GLU A 180 0.30 16.35 5.48
C GLU A 180 1.40 15.43 5.00
N LEU A 181 1.71 15.51 3.70
CA LEU A 181 2.82 14.79 3.08
C LEU A 181 3.92 15.80 2.72
N HIS A 182 5.11 15.57 3.25
CA HIS A 182 6.28 16.39 3.01
C HIS A 182 7.38 15.51 2.41
N PHE A 183 7.88 15.89 1.24
CA PHE A 183 8.94 15.13 0.58
C PHE A 183 10.24 15.93 0.60
N PHE A 184 11.16 15.50 1.46
CA PHE A 184 12.43 16.17 1.71
C PHE A 184 13.59 15.37 1.14
N GLY A 185 14.62 16.07 0.71
CA GLY A 185 15.85 15.50 0.19
C GLY A 185 17.06 16.05 0.92
N VAL A 186 18.08 15.23 1.12
CA VAL A 186 19.40 15.68 1.57
C VAL A 186 20.47 15.12 0.66
N SER A 187 21.39 15.97 0.22
CA SER A 187 22.54 15.52 -0.55
C SER A 187 23.50 14.74 0.36
N LEU A 188 23.83 13.51 -0.04
CA LEU A 188 24.85 12.70 0.64
C LEU A 188 26.27 13.12 0.27
N LEU A 189 26.44 14.01 -0.71
CA LEU A 189 27.72 14.60 -1.08
C LEU A 189 28.00 15.89 -0.31
N THR A 190 27.01 16.79 -0.22
CA THR A 190 27.19 18.15 0.32
C THR A 190 26.52 18.37 1.68
N GLY A 191 25.56 17.53 2.06
CA GLY A 191 24.72 17.75 3.24
C GLY A 191 23.64 18.83 3.06
N LEU A 192 23.50 19.40 1.87
CA LEU A 192 22.46 20.39 1.58
C LEU A 192 21.07 19.75 1.63
N ILE A 193 20.16 20.41 2.33
CA ILE A 193 18.78 19.97 2.48
C ILE A 193 17.90 20.69 1.46
N ASP A 194 16.99 19.95 0.85
CA ASP A 194 15.98 20.43 -0.10
C ASP A 194 14.58 20.09 0.43
N GLU A 195 13.84 21.13 0.80
CA GLU A 195 12.45 20.99 1.28
C GLU A 195 11.44 20.72 0.14
N SER A 196 11.80 21.05 -1.10
CA SER A 196 10.94 20.89 -2.29
C SER A 196 11.47 19.80 -3.21
N PHE A 197 11.97 18.71 -2.63
CA PHE A 197 12.59 17.63 -3.37
C PHE A 197 11.64 16.95 -4.37
N ALA A 198 10.33 16.95 -4.09
CA ALA A 198 9.30 16.53 -5.03
C ALA A 198 9.37 17.30 -6.36
N SER A 199 9.46 18.62 -6.28
CA SER A 199 9.51 19.50 -7.44
C SER A 199 10.81 19.32 -8.21
N ARG A 200 11.93 19.02 -7.54
CA ARG A 200 13.19 18.67 -8.20
C ARG A 200 13.07 17.40 -9.03
N LEU A 201 12.38 16.38 -8.51
CA LEU A 201 12.20 15.12 -9.24
C LEU A 201 11.13 15.21 -10.34
N GLN A 202 10.30 16.25 -10.32
CA GLN A 202 9.25 16.45 -11.30
C GLN A 202 9.87 16.70 -12.70
N GLY A 203 9.50 15.86 -13.66
CA GLY A 203 10.01 15.94 -15.04
C GLY A 203 11.31 15.18 -15.28
N ILE A 204 11.97 14.66 -14.24
CA ILE A 204 13.14 13.79 -14.38
C ILE A 204 12.67 12.35 -14.63
N THR A 205 13.20 11.72 -15.68
CA THR A 205 12.95 10.29 -15.91
C THR A 205 13.95 9.48 -15.09
N LEU A 206 13.46 8.72 -14.11
CA LEU A 206 14.28 7.89 -13.23
C LEU A 206 14.25 6.42 -13.66
N GLN A 207 15.35 5.71 -13.47
CA GLN A 207 15.48 4.27 -13.75
C GLN A 207 16.21 3.54 -12.62
N PRO A 208 15.90 2.26 -12.37
CA PRO A 208 16.52 1.48 -11.28
C PRO A 208 17.91 0.94 -11.62
N ARG A 209 18.33 1.01 -12.89
CA ARG A 209 19.65 0.56 -13.34
C ARG A 209 20.57 1.74 -13.57
N MET A 210 21.85 1.56 -13.22
CA MET A 210 22.88 2.55 -13.48
C MET A 210 23.01 2.79 -14.99
N PRO A 211 22.90 4.03 -15.46
CA PRO A 211 23.07 4.36 -16.88
C PRO A 211 24.52 4.20 -17.34
N GLU A 212 24.71 4.01 -18.65
CA GLU A 212 26.02 4.04 -19.28
C GLU A 212 26.64 5.45 -19.23
N ASN A 213 27.98 5.50 -19.17
CA ASN A 213 28.77 6.75 -19.19
C ASN A 213 28.40 7.74 -18.06
N VAL A 214 28.16 7.19 -16.87
CA VAL A 214 27.87 7.90 -15.63
C VAL A 214 28.79 7.38 -14.53
N HIS A 215 29.21 8.25 -13.61
CA HIS A 215 29.92 7.88 -12.39
C HIS A 215 29.26 8.52 -11.17
N ILE A 216 29.29 7.81 -10.04
CA ILE A 216 28.69 8.29 -8.79
C ILE A 216 29.76 9.00 -7.98
N GLU A 217 29.46 10.22 -7.55
CA GLU A 217 30.31 10.99 -6.64
C GLU A 217 30.35 10.35 -5.25
N PRO A 218 31.52 10.30 -4.58
CA PRO A 218 31.65 9.67 -3.29
C PRO A 218 30.85 10.43 -2.22
N THR A 219 30.01 9.71 -1.50
CA THR A 219 29.25 10.23 -0.36
C THR A 219 30.19 10.74 0.73
N ARG A 220 29.96 11.97 1.21
CA ARG A 220 30.62 12.52 2.40
C ARG A 220 29.78 12.34 3.67
N VAL A 221 28.46 12.26 3.49
CA VAL A 221 27.47 12.08 4.54
C VAL A 221 26.89 10.68 4.41
N THR A 222 26.87 9.94 5.51
CA THR A 222 26.26 8.60 5.55
C THR A 222 24.73 8.70 5.50
N PRO A 223 24.01 7.67 5.02
CA PRO A 223 22.54 7.67 5.06
C PRO A 223 21.96 7.87 6.47
N SER A 224 22.65 7.40 7.51
CA SER A 224 22.25 7.57 8.91
C SER A 224 22.36 9.03 9.37
N GLU A 225 23.43 9.74 8.97
CA GLU A 225 23.57 11.17 9.24
C GLU A 225 22.57 11.98 8.41
N GLY A 226 22.36 11.62 7.14
CA GLY A 226 21.33 12.22 6.30
C GLY A 226 19.93 12.09 6.90
N LYS A 227 19.61 10.92 7.47
CA LYS A 227 18.38 10.70 8.24
C LYS A 227 18.30 11.69 9.42
N ALA A 228 19.36 11.83 10.21
CA ALA A 228 19.37 12.74 11.36
C ALA A 228 19.15 14.22 10.94
N PHE A 229 19.71 14.64 9.80
CA PHE A 229 19.45 15.98 9.25
C PHE A 229 17.98 16.18 8.89
N LEU A 230 17.35 15.18 8.26
CA LEU A 230 15.93 15.24 7.91
C LEU A 230 15.02 15.20 9.15
N GLU A 231 15.36 14.41 10.17
CA GLU A 231 14.63 14.39 11.45
C GLU A 231 14.73 15.76 12.14
N GLY A 232 15.93 16.36 12.18
CA GLY A 232 16.13 17.71 12.71
C GLY A 232 15.34 18.77 11.93
N LEU A 233 15.27 18.67 10.60
CA LEU A 233 14.45 19.56 9.79
C LEU A 233 12.96 19.43 10.14
N VAL A 234 12.44 18.20 10.26
CA VAL A 234 11.05 17.96 10.64
C VAL A 234 10.76 18.54 12.03
N SER A 235 11.63 18.29 13.01
CA SER A 235 11.48 18.83 14.36
C SER A 235 11.47 20.36 14.39
N ASN A 236 12.39 21.00 13.67
CA ASN A 236 12.44 22.47 13.57
C ASN A 236 11.18 23.02 12.90
N LYS A 237 10.71 22.35 11.84
CA LYS A 237 9.50 22.75 11.14
C LYS A 237 8.29 22.65 12.07
N LEU A 238 8.14 21.53 12.78
CA LEU A 238 7.07 21.30 13.76
C LEU A 238 7.07 22.31 14.91
N ALA A 239 8.25 22.75 15.38
CA ALA A 239 8.37 23.78 16.39
C ALA A 239 7.90 25.17 15.92
N GLY A 240 7.89 25.40 14.60
CA GLY A 240 7.38 26.64 14.00
C GLY A 240 5.89 26.61 13.63
N TYR A 241 5.19 25.49 13.82
CA TYR A 241 3.74 25.43 13.56
C TYR A 241 2.95 26.18 14.64
N ASP A 242 1.76 26.64 14.27
CA ASP A 242 0.78 27.09 15.26
C ASP A 242 0.30 25.90 16.11
N HIS A 243 0.40 26.02 17.43
CA HIS A 243 0.00 25.02 18.41
C HIS A 243 -1.37 25.32 19.05
N SER A 244 -2.07 26.37 18.61
CA SER A 244 -3.41 26.74 19.10
C SER A 244 -4.42 25.59 19.01
N TRP A 245 -4.33 24.75 17.97
CA TRP A 245 -5.18 23.57 17.81
C TRP A 245 -5.03 22.57 18.96
N ALA A 246 -3.81 22.41 19.48
CA ALA A 246 -3.51 21.47 20.56
C ALA A 246 -4.01 22.00 21.90
N GLU A 247 -3.92 23.32 22.12
CA GLU A 247 -4.50 23.98 23.30
C GLU A 247 -6.02 23.83 23.31
N GLN A 248 -6.69 24.18 22.20
CA GLN A 248 -8.14 24.04 22.06
C GLN A 248 -8.61 22.58 22.23
N ALA A 249 -7.87 21.61 21.69
CA ALA A 249 -8.18 20.20 21.88
C ALA A 249 -8.04 19.77 23.35
N ARG A 250 -7.06 20.32 24.07
CA ARG A 250 -6.88 20.09 25.51
C ARG A 250 -8.02 20.68 26.34
N ASP A 251 -8.50 21.85 25.98
CA ASP A 251 -9.64 22.49 26.65
C ASP A 251 -10.91 21.65 26.45
N ARG A 252 -11.20 21.24 25.21
CA ARG A 252 -12.32 20.32 24.92
C ARG A 252 -12.18 18.99 25.67
N LEU A 253 -10.97 18.43 25.73
CA LEU A 253 -10.71 17.22 26.52
C LEU A 253 -11.06 17.42 27.99
N ASN A 254 -10.68 18.55 28.58
CA ASN A 254 -10.97 18.85 29.98
C ASN A 254 -12.49 19.00 30.22
N ASP A 255 -13.21 19.66 29.31
CA ASP A 255 -14.67 19.81 29.38
C ASP A 255 -15.38 18.45 29.32
N GLU A 256 -14.98 17.58 28.38
CA GLU A 256 -15.53 16.23 28.23
C GLU A 256 -15.20 15.33 29.43
N LEU A 257 -13.99 15.43 29.99
CA LEU A 257 -13.61 14.72 31.20
C LEU A 257 -14.43 15.21 32.40
N ALA A 258 -14.64 16.52 32.56
CA ALA A 258 -15.47 17.07 33.62
C ALA A 258 -16.92 16.59 33.53
N LEU A 259 -17.46 16.49 32.31
CA LEU A 259 -18.79 15.95 32.06
C LEU A 259 -18.89 14.48 32.51
N ILE A 260 -17.95 13.62 32.09
CA ILE A 260 -17.89 12.22 32.51
C ILE A 260 -17.75 12.11 34.03
N ASP A 261 -16.81 12.87 34.60
CA ASP A 261 -16.53 12.84 36.04
C ASP A 261 -17.79 13.20 36.83
N SER A 262 -18.57 14.19 36.38
CA SER A 262 -19.85 14.54 37.02
C SER A 262 -20.88 13.40 36.95
N TYR A 263 -21.05 12.76 35.78
CA TYR A 263 -22.03 11.68 35.58
C TYR A 263 -21.70 10.43 36.40
N TYR A 264 -20.43 10.01 36.43
CA TYR A 264 -20.00 8.83 37.17
C TYR A 264 -19.79 9.09 38.67
N SER A 265 -19.67 10.35 39.10
CA SER A 265 -19.41 10.68 40.51
C SER A 265 -20.44 10.10 41.49
N ASP A 266 -21.71 10.00 41.08
CA ASP A 266 -22.78 9.46 41.91
C ASP A 266 -22.87 7.92 41.78
N LEU A 267 -22.62 7.38 40.59
CA LEU A 267 -22.56 5.93 40.33
C LEU A 267 -21.38 5.23 41.03
N LEU A 268 -20.31 5.96 41.34
CA LEU A 268 -19.15 5.45 42.06
C LEU A 268 -19.34 5.44 43.59
N LYS A 269 -20.39 6.09 44.11
CA LYS A 269 -20.76 6.10 45.54
C LYS A 269 -21.72 4.96 45.91
N GLU A 270 -22.06 4.11 44.95
CA GLU A 270 -23.00 3.00 45.14
C GLU A 270 -22.49 1.99 46.19
N GLU A 271 -23.39 1.52 47.06
CA GLU A 271 -23.02 0.70 48.23
C GLU A 271 -22.69 -0.75 47.88
N ASP A 272 -23.23 -1.24 46.76
CA ASP A 272 -22.96 -2.59 46.25
C ASP A 272 -21.56 -2.64 45.61
N GLU A 273 -20.69 -3.49 46.15
CA GLU A 273 -19.30 -3.61 45.71
C GLU A 273 -19.15 -4.13 44.27
N GLU A 274 -20.07 -5.00 43.82
CA GLU A 274 -20.05 -5.56 42.46
C GLU A 274 -20.45 -4.49 41.44
N LEU A 275 -21.49 -3.72 41.72
CA LEU A 275 -21.93 -2.60 40.88
C LEU A 275 -20.87 -1.48 40.85
N ARG A 276 -20.28 -1.14 41.98
CA ARG A 276 -19.21 -0.13 42.07
C ARG A 276 -17.99 -0.50 41.24
N THR A 277 -17.53 -1.75 41.30
CA THR A 277 -16.38 -2.21 40.50
C THR A 277 -16.70 -2.25 39.01
N PHE A 278 -17.92 -2.66 38.64
CA PHE A 278 -18.39 -2.58 37.26
C PHE A 278 -18.43 -1.13 36.74
N ASN A 279 -19.04 -0.21 37.49
CA ASN A 279 -19.13 1.21 37.15
C ASN A 279 -17.74 1.86 37.05
N HIS A 280 -16.82 1.52 37.94
CA HIS A 280 -15.43 1.98 37.88
C HIS A 280 -14.70 1.49 36.62
N GLY A 281 -14.90 0.23 36.22
CA GLY A 281 -14.32 -0.30 34.98
C GLY A 281 -14.84 0.44 33.74
N GLN A 282 -16.15 0.71 33.68
CA GLN A 282 -16.77 1.49 32.60
C GLN A 282 -16.25 2.94 32.56
N TYR A 283 -16.14 3.57 33.73
CA TYR A 283 -15.59 4.92 33.88
C TYR A 283 -14.16 5.03 33.33
N GLU A 284 -13.26 4.13 33.77
CA GLU A 284 -11.87 4.12 33.29
C GLU A 284 -11.77 3.84 31.78
N ALA A 285 -12.57 2.91 31.26
CA ALA A 285 -12.62 2.62 29.83
C ALA A 285 -13.06 3.86 29.03
N ARG A 286 -14.12 4.54 29.48
CA ARG A 286 -14.64 5.73 28.81
C ARG A 286 -13.67 6.91 28.88
N ARG A 287 -13.02 7.13 30.04
CA ARG A 287 -11.95 8.13 30.18
C ARG A 287 -10.77 7.84 29.25
N GLY A 288 -10.39 6.57 29.14
CA GLY A 288 -9.35 6.14 28.20
C GLY A 288 -9.71 6.42 26.75
N GLU A 289 -10.96 6.17 26.35
CA GLU A 289 -11.47 6.45 25.01
C GLU A 289 -11.47 7.96 24.71
N ILE A 290 -12.02 8.77 25.62
CA ILE A 290 -12.04 10.24 25.48
C ILE A 290 -10.62 10.80 25.40
N ARG A 291 -9.72 10.34 26.27
CA ARG A 291 -8.31 10.75 26.21
C ARG A 291 -7.71 10.37 24.86
N TRP A 292 -7.87 9.14 24.39
CA TRP A 292 -7.34 8.72 23.10
C TRP A 292 -7.89 9.52 21.91
N GLN A 293 -9.15 9.97 22.00
CA GLN A 293 -9.82 10.74 20.96
C GLN A 293 -9.36 12.20 20.95
N TYR A 294 -9.31 12.88 22.11
CA TYR A 294 -9.08 14.33 22.16
C TYR A 294 -7.63 14.72 22.48
N GLU A 295 -6.81 13.81 23.03
CA GLU A 295 -5.42 14.14 23.38
C GLU A 295 -4.63 14.51 22.12
N PRO A 296 -4.14 15.77 22.04
CA PRO A 296 -3.46 16.25 20.86
C PRO A 296 -2.11 15.53 20.71
N ARG A 297 -1.91 14.86 19.58
CA ARG A 297 -0.67 14.15 19.26
C ARG A 297 -0.25 14.43 17.83
N ILE A 298 1.05 14.58 17.63
CA ILE A 298 1.66 14.65 16.30
C ILE A 298 2.37 13.34 16.05
N VAL A 299 1.96 12.63 15.00
CA VAL A 299 2.61 11.38 14.57
C VAL A 299 3.36 11.64 13.28
N VAL A 300 4.67 11.43 13.30
CA VAL A 300 5.52 11.51 12.12
C VAL A 300 5.88 10.10 11.67
N SER A 301 5.61 9.76 10.42
CA SER A 301 5.97 8.47 9.84
C SER A 301 6.66 8.65 8.50
N ALA A 302 7.74 7.90 8.26
CA ALA A 302 8.35 7.82 6.94
C ALA A 302 7.56 6.83 6.08
N VAL A 303 6.94 7.33 5.00
CA VAL A 303 6.10 6.53 4.09
C VAL A 303 6.99 5.78 3.12
N ASN A 304 7.80 6.53 2.36
CA ASN A 304 8.76 6.00 1.39
C ASN A 304 10.10 6.71 1.56
N CYS A 305 11.19 6.01 1.33
CA CYS A 305 12.53 6.57 1.24
C CYS A 305 13.27 6.05 0.01
N GLY A 306 14.34 6.72 -0.38
CA GLY A 306 15.18 6.22 -1.44
C GLY A 306 16.45 7.02 -1.64
N ILE A 307 17.39 6.40 -2.36
CA ILE A 307 18.60 7.06 -2.83
C ILE A 307 18.39 7.39 -4.31
N PHE A 308 18.50 8.67 -4.64
CA PHE A 308 18.33 9.21 -5.98
C PHE A 308 19.67 9.75 -6.45
N HIS A 309 20.23 9.17 -7.51
CA HIS A 309 21.45 9.67 -8.14
C HIS A 309 21.03 10.62 -9.25
N LEU A 310 21.24 11.91 -9.01
CA LEU A 310 20.87 12.98 -9.92
C LEU A 310 22.14 13.57 -10.54
N ARG A 311 22.05 14.03 -11.78
CA ARG A 311 23.16 14.68 -12.44
C ARG A 311 23.61 15.89 -11.62
N SER A 312 24.89 15.94 -11.28
CA SER A 312 25.44 17.09 -10.59
C SER A 312 25.34 18.32 -11.50
N SER A 313 24.95 19.45 -10.92
CA SER A 313 24.89 20.75 -11.60
C SER A 313 26.25 21.46 -11.68
N ARG A 314 27.32 20.77 -11.24
CA ARG A 314 28.70 21.26 -11.26
C ARG A 314 29.40 20.97 -12.58
#